data_AF-A0A9W9ALP4-F1
#
_entry.id   AF-A0A9W9ALP4-F1
#
_cell.length_a   1.000
_cell.length_b   1.000
_cell.length_c   1.000
_cell.angle_alpha   90.00
_cell.angle_beta   90.00
_cell.angle_gamma   90.00
#
_symmetry.space_group_name_H-M   'P 1'
#
loop_
_entity.id
_entity.type
_entity.pdbx_description
1 polymer ?
#
loop_
_entity_poly.entity_id
_entity_poly.type
_entity_poly.pdbx_seq_one_letter_code
_entity_poly.pdbx_strand_id
1 'polypeptide(L)'
;MIISSAPMTMAKYFTIRNNYFTALSVILAFLTTALGDSLSLLYLARPEVPMTMATTDSQRKFTNPSNYYFPHDRLTRVMRDSSKIPIVLVACGSFSPVTYLHLRMFEMAKDYVRQNTDFEIVGGYLSPVSDMYKKAGLLSANHRVEMCTIAADDISMPWLMVDPWEALQSYQRTAVVLDHFDHELNIVLGGVQTEDGEHRNVQVMLLAGSDLISTMSEPGVWSHEDLDHILGRYGCFIIERAGTDVDQAIDSLARWRHNIHIISQLIQNDVSSTKVRLFLRRGLSVRYLLPSRVVDYINENNLYIDEAAAAEKEKGKGKEHQLRKIEESCA
;
A
#
# COMPACT_ATOMS: atom_id res chain seq x y z
N MET A 1 7.87 34.90 -31.52
CA MET A 1 7.77 34.52 -32.95
C MET A 1 6.30 34.24 -33.21
N ILE A 2 5.64 35.16 -33.93
CA ILE A 2 4.22 35.06 -34.29
C ILE A 2 4.13 34.20 -35.54
N ILE A 3 3.28 33.16 -35.54
CA ILE A 3 2.68 32.63 -36.77
C ILE A 3 1.19 32.41 -36.51
N SER A 4 0.40 33.22 -37.21
CA SER A 4 -1.04 33.10 -37.44
C SER A 4 -1.25 32.34 -38.75
N SER A 5 -2.24 31.45 -38.82
CA SER A 5 -2.95 31.14 -40.08
C SER A 5 -4.37 30.62 -39.83
N ALA A 6 -5.26 30.98 -40.76
CA ALA A 6 -6.71 31.16 -40.66
C ALA A 6 -7.59 29.86 -40.63
N PRO A 7 -8.90 29.97 -40.29
CA PRO A 7 -9.79 28.82 -40.10
C PRO A 7 -10.47 28.33 -41.40
N MET A 8 -10.66 27.02 -41.50
CA MET A 8 -11.34 26.33 -42.61
C MET A 8 -12.81 26.02 -42.23
N THR A 9 -13.71 26.18 -43.20
CA THR A 9 -15.16 26.42 -43.08
C THR A 9 -16.02 25.21 -42.65
N MET A 10 -16.98 25.47 -41.76
CA MET A 10 -17.96 24.58 -41.09
C MET A 10 -18.97 23.81 -41.98
N ALA A 11 -18.83 23.83 -43.31
CA ALA A 11 -19.87 23.32 -44.23
C ALA A 11 -19.70 21.84 -44.65
N LYS A 12 -18.56 21.20 -44.35
CA LYS A 12 -18.32 19.78 -44.71
C LYS A 12 -18.60 18.76 -43.59
N TYR A 13 -18.80 19.20 -42.35
CA TYR A 13 -19.13 18.31 -41.23
C TYR A 13 -20.60 17.89 -41.19
N PHE A 14 -21.51 18.67 -41.79
CA PHE A 14 -22.95 18.45 -41.64
C PHE A 14 -23.50 17.31 -42.52
N THR A 15 -22.90 17.04 -43.68
CA THR A 15 -23.37 15.99 -44.59
C THR A 15 -22.90 14.59 -44.18
N ILE A 16 -21.78 14.47 -43.45
CA ILE A 16 -21.26 13.18 -43.00
C ILE A 16 -21.98 12.72 -41.72
N ARG A 17 -22.37 13.65 -40.83
CA ARG A 17 -23.02 13.32 -39.54
C ARG A 17 -24.44 12.75 -39.69
N ASN A 18 -25.14 13.09 -40.77
CA ASN A 18 -26.53 12.66 -40.97
C ASN A 18 -26.67 11.22 -41.48
N ASN A 19 -25.66 10.68 -42.18
CA ASN A 19 -25.68 9.29 -42.67
C ASN A 19 -25.28 8.26 -41.59
N TYR A 20 -24.51 8.66 -40.58
CA TYR A 20 -24.19 7.77 -39.44
C TYR A 20 -25.33 7.68 -38.43
N PHE A 21 -26.14 8.75 -38.28
CA PHE A 21 -27.26 8.77 -37.33
C PHE A 21 -28.43 7.90 -37.79
N THR A 22 -28.69 7.80 -39.09
CA THR A 22 -29.70 6.92 -39.67
C THR A 22 -29.25 5.45 -39.72
N ALA A 23 -27.95 5.19 -39.88
CA ALA A 23 -27.41 3.83 -39.78
C ALA A 23 -27.42 3.30 -38.33
N LEU A 24 -27.09 4.15 -37.33
CA LEU A 24 -27.14 3.75 -35.93
C LEU A 24 -28.57 3.51 -35.42
N SER A 25 -29.56 4.30 -35.86
CA SER A 25 -30.95 4.13 -35.42
C SER A 25 -31.59 2.85 -35.96
N VAL A 26 -31.23 2.42 -37.17
CA VAL A 26 -31.67 1.14 -37.74
C VAL A 26 -31.00 -0.04 -37.02
N ILE A 27 -29.70 0.03 -36.73
CA ILE A 27 -28.99 -1.03 -35.98
C ILE A 27 -29.51 -1.14 -34.54
N LEU A 28 -29.83 -0.01 -33.89
CA LEU A 28 -30.41 0.00 -32.55
C LEU A 28 -31.85 -0.56 -32.53
N ALA A 29 -32.65 -0.32 -33.58
CA ALA A 29 -34.00 -0.86 -33.73
C ALA A 29 -34.04 -2.38 -34.04
N PHE A 30 -33.02 -2.91 -34.72
CA PHE A 30 -32.85 -4.35 -34.93
C PHE A 30 -32.32 -5.07 -33.67
N LEU A 31 -31.51 -4.41 -32.85
CA LEU A 31 -31.05 -4.97 -31.57
C LEU A 31 -32.15 -4.99 -30.50
N THR A 32 -33.07 -4.01 -30.49
CA THR A 32 -34.20 -3.99 -29.53
C THR A 32 -35.30 -5.00 -29.87
N THR A 33 -35.45 -5.38 -31.14
CA THR A 33 -36.39 -6.43 -31.55
C THR A 33 -35.81 -7.85 -31.42
N ALA A 34 -34.48 -8.00 -31.45
CA ALA A 34 -33.81 -9.30 -31.25
C ALA A 34 -33.52 -9.65 -29.76
N LEU A 35 -33.61 -8.67 -28.84
CA LEU A 35 -33.35 -8.86 -27.41
C LEU A 35 -34.61 -8.74 -26.53
N GLY A 36 -35.79 -8.57 -27.16
CA GLY A 36 -37.07 -8.29 -26.49
C GLY A 36 -37.70 -9.46 -25.72
N ASP A 37 -37.27 -10.70 -25.95
CA ASP A 37 -37.91 -11.90 -25.37
C ASP A 37 -36.98 -12.75 -24.48
N SER A 38 -35.80 -12.26 -24.11
CA SER A 38 -34.84 -13.00 -23.27
C SER A 38 -34.41 -12.29 -21.98
N LEU A 39 -34.94 -11.10 -21.69
CA LEU A 39 -34.56 -10.31 -20.49
C LEU A 39 -35.45 -10.54 -19.25
N SER A 40 -36.48 -11.39 -19.37
CA SER A 40 -37.36 -11.76 -18.24
C SER A 40 -36.96 -13.08 -17.54
N LEU A 41 -35.88 -13.73 -17.98
CA LEU A 41 -35.43 -15.04 -17.46
C LEU A 41 -33.98 -15.05 -16.93
N LEU A 42 -33.27 -13.92 -16.97
CA LEU A 42 -31.91 -13.78 -16.42
C LEU A 42 -31.85 -13.13 -15.03
N TYR A 43 -33.01 -12.90 -14.40
CA TYR A 43 -33.13 -12.35 -13.04
C TYR A 43 -33.41 -13.42 -11.96
N LEU A 44 -33.24 -14.71 -12.27
CA LEU A 44 -33.41 -15.79 -11.31
C LEU A 44 -32.19 -16.71 -11.33
N ALA A 45 -31.64 -16.94 -10.13
CA ALA A 45 -30.49 -17.77 -9.79
C ALA A 45 -29.10 -17.13 -10.01
N ARG A 46 -28.75 -16.14 -9.17
CA ARG A 46 -27.39 -16.13 -8.62
C ARG A 46 -27.23 -17.44 -7.85
N PRO A 47 -26.18 -18.24 -8.07
CA PRO A 47 -25.83 -19.23 -7.06
C PRO A 47 -25.45 -18.43 -5.82
N GLU A 48 -26.27 -18.52 -4.77
CA GLU A 48 -25.77 -18.29 -3.42
C GLU A 48 -24.57 -19.21 -3.28
N VAL A 49 -23.37 -18.64 -3.37
CA VAL A 49 -22.19 -19.31 -2.86
C VAL A 49 -22.49 -19.43 -1.38
N PRO A 50 -22.70 -20.64 -0.83
CA PRO A 50 -22.88 -20.75 0.60
C PRO A 50 -21.61 -20.16 1.19
N MET A 51 -21.73 -19.15 2.04
CA MET A 51 -20.74 -18.96 3.08
C MET A 51 -20.77 -20.25 3.90
N THR A 52 -20.03 -21.26 3.42
CA THR A 52 -19.57 -22.33 4.26
C THR A 52 -18.80 -21.61 5.34
N MET A 53 -19.39 -21.53 6.53
CA MET A 53 -18.64 -21.29 7.74
C MET A 53 -17.47 -22.26 7.66
N ALA A 54 -16.29 -21.72 7.36
CA ALA A 54 -15.07 -22.47 7.48
C ALA A 54 -15.04 -22.91 8.94
N THR A 55 -15.32 -24.19 9.14
CA THR A 55 -15.22 -24.85 10.42
C THR A 55 -13.81 -24.61 10.92
N THR A 56 -13.71 -23.67 11.86
CA THR A 56 -12.61 -23.39 12.77
C THR A 56 -11.37 -24.22 12.48
N ASP A 57 -10.49 -23.68 11.63
CA ASP A 57 -9.08 -24.03 11.74
C ASP A 57 -8.63 -23.63 13.16
N SER A 58 -7.92 -24.54 13.82
CA SER A 58 -7.47 -24.41 15.20
C SER A 58 -7.03 -22.96 15.49
N GLN A 59 -7.59 -22.30 16.51
CA GLN A 59 -7.24 -20.91 16.84
C GLN A 59 -5.72 -20.79 16.96
N ARG A 60 -5.08 -20.26 15.91
CA ARG A 60 -3.63 -20.06 15.89
C ARG A 60 -3.32 -19.15 17.06
N LYS A 61 -2.59 -19.67 18.04
CA LYS A 61 -2.21 -18.90 19.22
C LYS A 61 -1.07 -17.96 18.85
N PHE A 62 -1.34 -16.66 18.88
CA PHE A 62 -0.31 -15.64 18.74
C PHE A 62 0.40 -15.45 20.08
N THR A 63 1.73 -15.36 20.03
CA THR A 63 2.53 -15.04 21.21
C THR A 63 2.93 -13.59 21.14
N ASN A 64 2.30 -12.76 21.97
CA ASN A 64 2.55 -11.34 21.97
C ASN A 64 3.83 -11.02 22.76
N PRO A 65 4.68 -10.09 22.29
CA PRO A 65 5.83 -9.60 23.05
C PRO A 65 5.40 -8.98 24.39
N SER A 66 6.31 -8.92 25.35
CA SER A 66 6.06 -8.21 26.61
C SER A 66 5.70 -6.74 26.34
N ASN A 67 4.64 -6.23 26.99
CA ASN A 67 4.13 -4.86 26.82
C ASN A 67 3.60 -4.54 25.42
N TYR A 68 3.33 -5.55 24.59
CA TYR A 68 2.65 -5.34 23.32
C TYR A 68 1.17 -5.02 23.54
N TYR A 69 0.67 -4.08 22.75
CA TYR A 69 -0.75 -3.75 22.62
C TYR A 69 -1.04 -3.45 21.16
N PHE A 70 -2.12 -4.04 20.63
CA PHE A 70 -2.53 -3.81 19.26
C PHE A 70 -3.05 -2.38 19.08
N PRO A 71 -2.40 -1.54 18.25
CA PRO A 71 -2.82 -0.15 18.06
C PRO A 71 -4.19 -0.09 17.38
N HIS A 72 -5.15 0.60 17.99
CA HIS A 72 -6.50 0.71 17.46
C HIS A 72 -7.16 2.06 17.72
N ASP A 73 -6.39 3.05 18.19
CA ASP A 73 -6.86 4.39 18.53
C ASP A 73 -7.38 5.18 17.32
N ARG A 74 -6.92 4.82 16.11
CA ARG A 74 -7.34 5.45 14.84
C ARG A 74 -8.28 4.58 14.00
N LEU A 75 -8.76 3.45 14.55
CA LEU A 75 -9.74 2.62 13.86
C LEU A 75 -11.13 3.27 13.89
N THR A 76 -11.78 3.29 12.74
CA THR A 76 -13.21 3.60 12.65
C THR A 76 -13.99 2.40 13.17
N ARG A 77 -14.64 2.54 14.33
CA ARG A 77 -15.39 1.46 15.00
C ARG A 77 -16.85 1.36 14.55
N VAL A 78 -17.39 2.44 13.99
CA VAL A 78 -18.75 2.50 13.43
C VAL A 78 -18.65 2.89 11.96
N MET A 79 -19.12 2.03 11.07
CA MET A 79 -19.12 2.24 9.63
C MET A 79 -19.98 3.44 9.25
N ARG A 80 -19.55 4.16 8.21
CA ARG A 80 -20.30 5.31 7.67
C ARG A 80 -21.36 4.87 6.66
N ASP A 81 -21.11 3.76 5.97
CA ASP A 81 -22.01 3.21 4.97
C ASP A 81 -22.25 1.72 5.25
N SER A 82 -23.42 1.41 5.81
CA SER A 82 -23.81 0.04 6.14
C SER A 82 -24.04 -0.84 4.92
N SER A 83 -24.01 -0.31 3.69
CA SER A 83 -24.03 -1.15 2.48
C SER A 83 -22.65 -1.70 2.10
N LYS A 84 -21.57 -1.16 2.68
CA LYS A 84 -20.19 -1.49 2.31
C LYS A 84 -19.58 -2.61 3.14
N ILE A 85 -18.50 -3.17 2.62
CA ILE A 85 -17.67 -4.16 3.32
C ILE A 85 -16.52 -3.42 4.02
N PRO A 86 -16.36 -3.53 5.35
CA PRO A 86 -15.28 -2.84 6.06
C PRO A 86 -13.94 -3.54 5.82
N ILE A 87 -12.92 -2.76 5.45
CA ILE A 87 -11.57 -3.27 5.22
C ILE A 87 -10.51 -2.51 6.03
N VAL A 88 -9.42 -3.22 6.35
CA VAL A 88 -8.18 -2.61 6.85
C VAL A 88 -7.07 -2.88 5.85
N LEU A 89 -6.29 -1.84 5.52
CA LEU A 89 -5.13 -1.96 4.65
C LEU A 89 -3.86 -2.22 5.49
N VAL A 90 -3.14 -3.30 5.22
CA VAL A 90 -1.89 -3.63 5.90
C VAL A 90 -0.74 -3.59 4.91
N ALA A 91 0.22 -2.69 5.11
CA ALA A 91 1.47 -2.67 4.35
C ALA A 91 2.59 -3.32 5.16
N CYS A 92 2.93 -4.57 4.82
CA CYS A 92 4.10 -5.26 5.36
C CYS A 92 5.35 -4.80 4.61
N GLY A 93 6.45 -4.54 5.31
CA GLY A 93 7.66 -4.09 4.61
C GLY A 93 8.86 -3.81 5.48
N SER A 94 10.01 -3.60 4.83
CA SER A 94 11.23 -3.25 5.54
C SER A 94 11.16 -1.86 6.16
N PHE A 95 10.64 -0.86 5.44
CA PHE A 95 10.62 0.56 5.87
C PHE A 95 11.97 1.06 6.40
N SER A 96 13.04 0.84 5.64
CA SER A 96 14.41 1.17 6.05
C SER A 96 15.07 2.21 5.14
N PRO A 97 14.70 3.50 5.22
CA PRO A 97 13.61 4.06 6.06
C PRO A 97 12.25 4.06 5.32
N VAL A 98 11.18 4.37 6.05
CA VAL A 98 9.88 4.79 5.47
C VAL A 98 10.06 6.06 4.63
N THR A 99 9.29 6.20 3.55
CA THR A 99 9.39 7.31 2.58
C THR A 99 8.00 7.84 2.25
N TYR A 100 7.89 9.02 1.61
CA TYR A 100 6.59 9.52 1.13
C TYR A 100 5.92 8.60 0.12
N LEU A 101 6.69 7.78 -0.62
CA LEU A 101 6.10 6.77 -1.50
C LEU A 101 5.26 5.76 -0.71
N HIS A 102 5.73 5.31 0.45
CA HIS A 102 4.98 4.38 1.29
C HIS A 102 3.66 4.98 1.77
N LEU A 103 3.68 6.22 2.25
CA LEU A 103 2.48 6.95 2.66
C LEU A 103 1.54 7.19 1.48
N ARG A 104 2.09 7.51 0.30
CA ARG A 104 1.30 7.75 -0.91
C ARG A 104 0.55 6.51 -1.37
N MET A 105 1.07 5.29 -1.15
CA MET A 105 0.36 4.05 -1.48
C MET A 105 -1.00 3.97 -0.77
N PHE A 106 -1.07 4.37 0.51
CA PHE A 106 -2.31 4.37 1.28
C PHE A 106 -3.34 5.34 0.72
N GLU A 107 -2.93 6.57 0.37
CA GLU A 107 -3.84 7.55 -0.21
C GLU A 107 -4.32 7.13 -1.61
N MET A 108 -3.46 6.50 -2.41
CA MET A 108 -3.86 5.94 -3.71
C MET A 108 -4.88 4.80 -3.55
N ALA A 109 -4.65 3.88 -2.61
CA ALA A 109 -5.59 2.81 -2.30
C ALA A 109 -6.92 3.35 -1.79
N LYS A 110 -6.90 4.38 -0.95
CA LYS A 110 -8.10 5.06 -0.44
C LYS A 110 -8.92 5.70 -1.55
N ASP A 111 -8.29 6.41 -2.48
CA ASP A 111 -8.97 6.99 -3.63
C ASP A 111 -9.57 5.91 -4.54
N TYR A 112 -8.84 4.81 -4.76
CA TYR A 112 -9.31 3.68 -5.58
C TYR A 112 -10.51 2.99 -4.94
N VAL A 113 -10.43 2.64 -3.65
CA VAL A 113 -11.51 1.99 -2.89
C VAL A 113 -12.79 2.81 -2.96
N ARG A 114 -12.69 4.12 -2.73
CA ARG A 114 -13.85 5.04 -2.77
C ARG A 114 -14.55 5.03 -4.14
N GLN A 115 -13.80 4.89 -5.23
CA GLN A 115 -14.31 5.11 -6.59
C GLN A 115 -14.70 3.81 -7.31
N ASN A 116 -14.09 2.67 -6.95
CA ASN A 116 -14.13 1.47 -7.79
C ASN A 116 -14.57 0.21 -7.04
N THR A 117 -14.90 0.30 -5.74
CA THR A 117 -15.21 -0.87 -4.92
C THR A 117 -16.36 -0.59 -3.96
N ASP A 118 -16.96 -1.67 -3.46
CA ASP A 118 -17.97 -1.65 -2.39
C ASP A 118 -17.33 -1.73 -0.99
N PHE A 119 -16.04 -1.39 -0.87
CA PHE A 119 -15.31 -1.38 0.39
C PHE A 119 -15.38 -0.03 1.10
N GLU A 120 -15.32 -0.06 2.43
CA GLU A 120 -15.06 1.08 3.30
C GLU A 120 -13.78 0.84 4.10
N ILE A 121 -12.78 1.70 3.95
CA ILE A 121 -11.56 1.60 4.75
C ILE A 121 -11.84 2.11 6.15
N VAL A 122 -11.68 1.24 7.14
CA VAL A 122 -11.84 1.56 8.57
C VAL A 122 -10.51 1.78 9.29
N GLY A 123 -9.38 1.46 8.65
CA GLY A 123 -8.04 1.70 9.18
C GLY A 123 -6.93 1.28 8.22
N GLY A 124 -5.70 1.70 8.55
CA GLY A 124 -4.49 1.31 7.83
C GLY A 124 -3.33 1.08 8.78
N TYR A 125 -2.44 0.14 8.42
CA TYR A 125 -1.27 -0.22 9.22
C TYR A 125 -0.01 -0.32 8.39
N LEU A 126 1.07 0.31 8.87
CA LEU A 126 2.43 -0.09 8.53
C LEU A 126 2.83 -1.23 9.47
N SER A 127 3.32 -2.34 8.94
CA SER A 127 3.88 -3.46 9.72
C SER A 127 5.35 -3.66 9.35
N PRO A 128 6.29 -3.10 10.15
CA PRO A 128 7.71 -3.28 9.90
C PRO A 128 8.17 -4.72 10.13
N VAL A 129 8.91 -5.28 9.16
CA VAL A 129 9.43 -6.65 9.25
C VAL A 129 10.38 -6.86 10.42
N SER A 130 10.49 -8.09 10.92
CA SER A 130 11.53 -8.52 11.88
C SER A 130 12.96 -8.34 11.33
N ASP A 131 13.92 -8.05 12.21
CA ASP A 131 15.35 -8.01 11.89
C ASP A 131 15.89 -9.36 11.39
N MET A 132 15.21 -10.46 11.73
CA MET A 132 15.54 -11.81 11.28
C MET A 132 15.28 -12.04 9.79
N TYR A 133 14.67 -11.08 9.09
CA TYR A 133 14.57 -11.08 7.62
C TYR A 133 15.95 -10.98 6.94
N LYS A 134 16.99 -10.51 7.65
CA LYS A 134 18.40 -10.50 7.20
C LYS A 134 18.65 -9.84 5.84
N LYS A 135 17.79 -8.91 5.44
CA LYS A 135 17.97 -8.13 4.20
C LYS A 135 19.20 -7.23 4.30
N ALA A 136 19.98 -7.17 3.22
CA ALA A 136 21.16 -6.31 3.16
C ALA A 136 20.80 -4.83 3.40
N GLY A 137 21.47 -4.21 4.36
CA GLY A 137 21.25 -2.82 4.75
C GLY A 137 19.92 -2.56 5.48
N LEU A 138 19.31 -3.60 6.07
CA LEU A 138 18.18 -3.47 6.98
C LEU A 138 18.66 -2.87 8.32
N LEU A 139 18.10 -1.72 8.68
CA LEU A 139 18.32 -1.12 9.99
C LEU A 139 17.58 -1.91 11.08
N SER A 140 17.95 -1.77 12.36
CA SER A 140 17.24 -2.42 13.46
C SER A 140 15.75 -2.08 13.50
N ALA A 141 14.95 -3.03 13.96
CA ALA A 141 13.50 -2.94 14.05
C ALA A 141 13.06 -1.72 14.86
N ASN A 142 13.73 -1.46 15.99
CA ASN A 142 13.43 -0.33 16.86
C ASN A 142 13.46 1.01 16.10
N HIS A 143 14.51 1.27 15.31
CA HIS A 143 14.59 2.51 14.54
C HIS A 143 13.53 2.57 13.44
N ARG A 144 13.23 1.45 12.79
CA ARG A 144 12.26 1.40 11.68
C ARG A 144 10.83 1.60 12.19
N VAL A 145 10.47 0.95 13.30
CA VAL A 145 9.20 1.18 14.00
C VAL A 145 9.10 2.64 14.40
N GLU A 146 10.11 3.23 15.03
CA GLU A 146 10.08 4.64 15.43
C GLU A 146 9.93 5.59 14.24
N MET A 147 10.70 5.40 13.16
CA MET A 147 10.54 6.21 11.95
C MET A 147 9.15 6.05 11.31
N CYS A 148 8.58 4.84 11.31
CA CYS A 148 7.20 4.62 10.86
C CYS A 148 6.21 5.35 11.77
N THR A 149 6.38 5.31 13.09
CA THR A 149 5.52 5.99 14.06
C THR A 149 5.54 7.49 13.83
N ILE A 150 6.73 8.07 13.70
CA ILE A 150 6.92 9.50 13.37
C ILE A 150 6.25 9.86 12.02
N ALA A 151 6.35 8.98 11.02
CA ALA A 151 5.73 9.20 9.71
C ALA A 151 4.20 9.09 9.74
N ALA A 152 3.65 8.15 10.54
CA ALA A 152 2.22 7.96 10.70
C ALA A 152 1.58 9.02 11.61
N ASP A 153 2.35 9.65 12.50
CA ASP A 153 1.92 10.75 13.38
C ASP A 153 1.71 12.09 12.64
N ASP A 154 1.59 12.07 11.31
CA ASP A 154 1.19 13.23 10.53
C ASP A 154 -0.33 13.45 10.67
N ILE A 155 -0.72 14.66 11.07
CA ILE A 155 -2.13 15.07 11.26
C ILE A 155 -2.96 14.84 9.98
N SER A 156 -2.32 14.84 8.81
CA SER A 156 -2.98 14.55 7.53
C SER A 156 -3.38 13.08 7.33
N MET A 157 -2.91 12.15 8.18
CA MET A 157 -3.20 10.72 8.11
C MET A 157 -3.84 10.17 9.40
N PRO A 158 -5.04 10.64 9.79
CA PRO A 158 -5.67 10.27 11.07
C PRO A 158 -6.21 8.83 11.13
N TRP A 159 -5.89 7.99 10.14
CA TRP A 159 -6.39 6.62 9.97
C TRP A 159 -5.27 5.59 9.83
N LEU A 160 -4.01 6.03 9.77
CA LEU A 160 -2.83 5.19 9.62
C LEU A 160 -2.17 4.99 11.00
N MET A 161 -1.83 3.74 11.30
CA MET A 161 -1.13 3.31 12.51
C MET A 161 0.11 2.48 12.16
N VAL A 162 0.91 2.15 13.17
CA VAL A 162 2.07 1.26 13.04
C VAL A 162 1.89 0.12 14.03
N ASP A 163 1.77 -1.10 13.53
CA ASP A 163 1.78 -2.27 14.38
C ASP A 163 3.23 -2.83 14.47
N PRO A 164 3.88 -2.77 15.64
CA PRO A 164 5.23 -3.28 15.83
C PRO A 164 5.29 -4.81 16.00
N TRP A 165 4.15 -5.52 16.02
CA TRP A 165 4.10 -6.95 16.33
C TRP A 165 5.10 -7.76 15.49
N GLU A 166 5.03 -7.67 14.16
CA GLU A 166 5.94 -8.38 13.25
C GLU A 166 7.42 -8.08 13.53
N ALA A 167 7.72 -6.81 13.82
CA ALA A 167 9.08 -6.33 14.06
C ALA A 167 9.71 -6.95 15.31
N LEU A 168 8.88 -7.27 16.30
CA LEU A 168 9.26 -7.80 17.61
C LEU A 168 9.27 -9.35 17.66
N GLN A 169 8.81 -10.01 16.60
CA GLN A 169 8.86 -11.47 16.49
C GLN A 169 10.20 -11.99 15.93
N SER A 170 10.41 -13.30 16.02
CA SER A 170 11.23 -14.00 15.03
C SER A 170 10.59 -13.87 13.64
N TYR A 171 11.36 -14.07 12.56
CA TYR A 171 10.84 -13.90 11.19
C TYR A 171 9.50 -14.61 10.99
N GLN A 172 8.50 -13.86 10.51
CA GLN A 172 7.16 -14.36 10.19
C GLN A 172 6.91 -14.27 8.69
N ARG A 173 6.13 -15.22 8.18
CA ARG A 173 5.58 -15.15 6.83
C ARG A 173 4.45 -14.12 6.81
N THR A 174 4.27 -13.43 5.68
CA THR A 174 3.20 -12.43 5.51
C THR A 174 1.81 -13.00 5.82
N ALA A 175 1.52 -14.25 5.44
CA ALA A 175 0.25 -14.90 5.79
C ALA A 175 -0.02 -14.90 7.30
N VAL A 176 1.00 -15.20 8.11
CA VAL A 176 0.91 -15.21 9.57
C VAL A 176 0.67 -13.82 10.14
N VAL A 177 1.30 -12.80 9.54
CA VAL A 177 1.10 -11.40 9.93
C VAL A 177 -0.35 -10.97 9.64
N LEU A 178 -0.90 -11.33 8.48
CA LEU A 178 -2.30 -11.04 8.15
C LEU A 178 -3.28 -11.80 9.07
N ASP A 179 -2.98 -13.05 9.44
CA ASP A 179 -3.76 -13.79 10.43
C ASP A 179 -3.75 -13.11 11.80
N HIS A 180 -2.62 -12.53 12.21
CA HIS A 180 -2.54 -11.77 13.46
C HIS A 180 -3.43 -10.53 13.42
N PHE A 181 -3.40 -9.75 12.33
CA PHE A 181 -4.32 -8.62 12.16
C PHE A 181 -5.79 -9.05 12.18
N ASP A 182 -6.14 -10.13 11.48
CA ASP A 182 -7.50 -10.68 11.47
C ASP A 182 -7.95 -11.09 12.88
N HIS A 183 -7.06 -11.73 13.64
CA HIS A 183 -7.32 -12.10 15.03
C HIS A 183 -7.55 -10.88 15.92
N GLU A 184 -6.64 -9.90 15.90
CA GLU A 184 -6.78 -8.71 16.73
C GLU A 184 -8.04 -7.90 16.36
N LEU A 185 -8.32 -7.72 15.07
CA LEU A 185 -9.47 -6.95 14.59
C LEU A 185 -10.81 -7.65 14.84
N ASN A 186 -10.92 -8.94 14.55
CA ASN A 186 -12.21 -9.64 14.52
C ASN A 186 -12.47 -10.47 15.78
N ILE A 187 -11.43 -11.00 16.43
CA ILE A 187 -11.57 -11.84 17.63
C ILE A 187 -11.38 -11.03 18.91
N VAL A 188 -10.30 -10.25 19.01
CA VAL A 188 -10.02 -9.46 20.22
C VAL A 188 -10.90 -8.23 20.27
N LEU A 189 -11.01 -7.49 19.16
CA LEU A 189 -11.80 -6.26 19.08
C LEU A 189 -13.26 -6.48 18.67
N GLY A 190 -13.63 -7.66 18.16
CA GLY A 190 -15.02 -7.97 17.79
C GLY A 190 -15.53 -7.27 16.52
N GLY A 191 -14.61 -6.86 15.63
CA GLY A 191 -14.92 -6.19 14.37
C GLY A 191 -15.39 -4.74 14.53
N VAL A 192 -16.20 -4.30 13.59
CA VAL A 192 -16.83 -2.96 13.56
C VAL A 192 -18.36 -3.09 13.63
N GLN A 193 -19.03 -1.99 13.93
CA GLN A 193 -20.48 -1.92 13.93
C GLN A 193 -20.99 -1.04 12.78
N THR A 194 -22.21 -1.26 12.33
CA THR A 194 -22.97 -0.31 11.51
C THR A 194 -23.73 0.69 12.40
N GLU A 195 -24.34 1.72 11.83
CA GLU A 195 -25.14 2.70 12.59
C GLU A 195 -26.35 2.06 13.32
N ASP A 196 -26.91 0.98 12.77
CA ASP A 196 -27.99 0.18 13.37
C ASP A 196 -27.50 -0.86 14.39
N GLY A 197 -26.19 -0.93 14.64
CA GLY A 197 -25.59 -1.80 15.65
C GLY A 197 -25.30 -3.23 15.18
N GLU A 198 -25.43 -3.52 13.89
CA GLU A 198 -25.01 -4.80 13.30
C GLU A 198 -23.48 -4.93 13.40
N HIS A 199 -23.00 -6.07 13.88
CA HIS A 199 -21.57 -6.36 13.90
C HIS A 199 -21.10 -6.89 12.56
N ARG A 200 -19.97 -6.38 12.07
CA ARG A 200 -19.29 -6.84 10.85
C ARG A 200 -17.83 -7.14 11.09
N ASN A 201 -17.39 -8.26 10.54
CA ASN A 201 -15.98 -8.59 10.47
C ASN A 201 -15.27 -7.68 9.47
N VAL A 202 -14.10 -7.21 9.85
CA VAL A 202 -13.20 -6.40 9.03
C VAL A 202 -12.38 -7.32 8.14
N GLN A 203 -12.42 -7.11 6.83
CA GLN A 203 -11.55 -7.84 5.91
C GLN A 203 -10.16 -7.19 5.87
N VAL A 204 -9.14 -7.98 6.23
CA VAL A 204 -7.74 -7.54 6.12
C VAL A 204 -7.32 -7.64 4.66
N MET A 205 -6.70 -6.58 4.13
CA MET A 205 -6.22 -6.50 2.74
C MET A 205 -4.76 -6.08 2.73
N LEU A 206 -3.92 -6.83 2.01
CA LEU A 206 -2.50 -6.51 1.86
C LEU A 206 -2.32 -5.32 0.91
N LEU A 207 -1.57 -4.30 1.31
CA LEU A 207 -1.20 -3.16 0.47
C LEU A 207 0.28 -3.23 0.12
N ALA A 208 0.60 -3.28 -1.17
CA ALA A 208 1.99 -3.37 -1.63
C ALA A 208 2.22 -2.66 -2.97
N GLY A 209 3.49 -2.50 -3.35
CA GLY A 209 3.87 -2.14 -4.71
C GLY A 209 3.92 -3.36 -5.64
N SER A 210 3.92 -3.14 -6.95
CA SER A 210 4.00 -4.20 -7.97
C SER A 210 5.27 -5.06 -7.94
N ASP A 211 6.32 -4.62 -7.24
CA ASP A 211 7.47 -5.47 -6.95
C ASP A 211 7.05 -6.75 -6.19
N LEU A 212 6.06 -6.65 -5.28
CA LEU A 212 5.61 -7.81 -4.50
C LEU A 212 4.87 -8.82 -5.37
N ILE A 213 3.93 -8.36 -6.19
CA ILE A 213 3.16 -9.26 -7.07
C ILE A 213 4.07 -9.97 -8.07
N SER A 214 5.13 -9.29 -8.54
CA SER A 214 6.15 -9.88 -9.40
C SER A 214 6.90 -11.03 -8.72
N THR A 215 7.17 -10.94 -7.41
CA THR A 215 7.76 -12.06 -6.67
C THR A 215 6.76 -13.18 -6.41
N MET A 216 5.48 -12.85 -6.22
CA MET A 216 4.42 -13.84 -6.01
C MET A 216 4.15 -14.70 -7.25
N SER A 217 4.36 -14.14 -8.45
CA SER A 217 4.26 -14.88 -9.71
C SER A 217 5.52 -15.71 -10.03
N GLU A 218 6.64 -15.49 -9.32
CA GLU A 218 7.88 -16.23 -9.56
C GLU A 218 7.83 -17.63 -8.93
N PRO A 219 7.96 -18.72 -9.74
CA PRO A 219 7.88 -20.07 -9.22
C PRO A 219 8.95 -20.38 -8.16
N GLY A 220 8.50 -20.91 -7.02
CA GLY A 220 9.39 -21.34 -5.93
C GLY A 220 9.77 -20.25 -4.93
N VAL A 221 9.38 -18.98 -5.15
CA VAL A 221 9.58 -17.90 -4.17
C VAL A 221 8.52 -17.93 -3.08
N TRP A 222 7.27 -18.19 -3.46
CA TRP A 222 6.14 -18.31 -2.54
C TRP A 222 5.60 -19.73 -2.54
N SER A 223 5.20 -20.21 -1.36
CA SER A 223 4.47 -21.47 -1.27
C SER A 223 3.05 -21.28 -1.83
N HIS A 224 2.52 -22.31 -2.49
CA HIS A 224 1.15 -22.22 -3.00
C HIS A 224 0.13 -22.03 -1.86
N GLU A 225 0.38 -22.64 -0.71
CA GLU A 225 -0.42 -22.48 0.51
C GLU A 225 -0.45 -21.02 0.96
N ASP A 226 0.70 -20.33 1.02
CA ASP A 226 0.75 -18.91 1.35
C ASP A 226 0.03 -18.04 0.32
N LEU A 227 0.17 -18.34 -0.98
CA LEU A 227 -0.54 -17.60 -2.01
C LEU A 227 -2.06 -17.79 -1.91
N ASP A 228 -2.53 -19.02 -1.68
CA ASP A 228 -3.96 -19.30 -1.51
C ASP A 228 -4.51 -18.66 -0.23
N HIS A 229 -3.71 -18.65 0.83
CA HIS A 229 -4.06 -17.99 2.09
C HIS A 229 -4.11 -16.47 1.94
N ILE A 230 -3.09 -15.84 1.36
CA ILE A 230 -3.02 -14.38 1.22
C ILE A 230 -4.02 -13.89 0.17
N LEU A 231 -4.02 -14.45 -1.04
CA LEU A 231 -4.80 -13.95 -2.16
C LEU A 231 -6.22 -14.54 -2.19
N GLY A 232 -6.44 -15.71 -1.60
CA GLY A 232 -7.76 -16.34 -1.52
C GLY A 232 -8.59 -15.86 -0.33
N ARG A 233 -8.01 -15.78 0.88
CA ARG A 233 -8.75 -15.38 2.09
C ARG A 233 -8.78 -13.87 2.32
N TYR A 234 -7.65 -13.20 2.13
CA TYR A 234 -7.52 -11.77 2.39
C TYR A 234 -7.77 -10.98 1.11
N GLY A 235 -6.76 -10.92 0.25
CA GLY A 235 -6.75 -10.09 -0.95
C GLY A 235 -5.67 -9.01 -0.87
N CYS A 236 -5.44 -8.33 -1.98
CA CYS A 236 -4.42 -7.29 -2.03
C CYS A 236 -4.75 -6.12 -2.94
N PHE A 237 -4.26 -4.95 -2.56
CA PHE A 237 -4.15 -3.76 -3.38
C PHE A 237 -2.69 -3.59 -3.81
N ILE A 238 -2.45 -3.55 -5.11
CA ILE A 238 -1.12 -3.45 -5.71
C ILE A 238 -0.99 -2.11 -6.42
N ILE A 239 -0.07 -1.28 -5.95
CA ILE A 239 0.29 -0.02 -6.60
C ILE A 239 1.30 -0.30 -7.70
N GLU A 240 0.92 0.00 -8.94
CA GLU A 240 1.78 -0.16 -10.11
C GLU A 240 3.00 0.76 -10.02
N ARG A 241 4.18 0.22 -10.34
CA ARG A 241 5.45 0.94 -10.39
C ARG A 241 6.07 0.83 -11.78
N ALA A 242 6.85 1.83 -12.16
CA ALA A 242 7.56 1.81 -13.43
C ALA A 242 8.53 0.62 -13.51
N GLY A 243 8.44 -0.14 -14.60
CA GLY A 243 9.36 -1.25 -14.90
C GLY A 243 8.92 -2.63 -14.42
N THR A 244 7.71 -2.79 -13.89
CA THR A 244 7.14 -4.10 -13.55
C THR A 244 6.09 -4.53 -14.58
N ASP A 245 6.19 -5.74 -15.10
CA ASP A 245 5.17 -6.36 -15.96
C ASP A 245 4.05 -6.95 -15.10
N VAL A 246 3.08 -6.10 -14.77
CA VAL A 246 1.96 -6.47 -13.89
C VAL A 246 1.01 -7.44 -14.58
N ASP A 247 0.81 -7.31 -15.89
CA ASP A 247 -0.11 -8.15 -16.65
C ASP A 247 0.37 -9.62 -16.64
N GLN A 248 1.65 -9.85 -16.92
CA GLN A 248 2.24 -11.20 -16.87
C GLN A 248 2.15 -11.81 -15.47
N ALA A 249 2.37 -11.01 -14.42
CA ALA A 249 2.27 -11.46 -13.05
C ALA A 249 0.83 -11.88 -12.70
N ILE A 250 -0.17 -11.13 -13.14
CA ILE A 250 -1.59 -11.45 -12.89
C ILE A 250 -2.02 -12.70 -13.65
N ASP A 251 -1.54 -12.91 -14.87
CA ASP A 251 -1.87 -14.12 -15.64
C ASP A 251 -1.38 -15.38 -14.92
N SER A 252 -0.20 -15.30 -14.28
CA SER A 252 0.33 -16.38 -13.45
C SER A 252 -0.49 -16.60 -12.17
N LEU A 253 -1.18 -15.57 -11.70
CA LEU A 253 -2.02 -15.57 -10.50
C LEU A 253 -3.53 -15.55 -10.83
N ALA A 254 -3.91 -15.96 -12.06
CA ALA A 254 -5.27 -15.79 -12.59
C ALA A 254 -6.38 -16.35 -11.69
N ARG A 255 -6.09 -17.43 -10.95
CA ARG A 255 -6.95 -18.01 -9.92
C ARG A 255 -7.50 -16.98 -8.93
N TRP A 256 -6.66 -16.06 -8.48
CA TRP A 256 -7.00 -15.08 -7.44
C TRP A 256 -7.25 -13.68 -8.01
N ARG A 257 -7.33 -13.53 -9.34
CA ARG A 257 -7.47 -12.23 -10.01
C ARG A 257 -8.61 -11.37 -9.46
N HIS A 258 -9.71 -11.99 -9.05
CA HIS A 258 -10.87 -11.30 -8.48
C HIS A 258 -10.59 -10.59 -7.14
N ASN A 259 -9.52 -10.97 -6.44
CA ASN A 259 -9.12 -10.44 -5.13
C ASN A 259 -7.79 -9.67 -5.18
N ILE A 260 -7.33 -9.35 -6.40
CA ILE A 260 -6.13 -8.55 -6.68
C ILE A 260 -6.58 -7.25 -7.34
N HIS A 261 -6.45 -6.13 -6.62
CA HIS A 261 -6.84 -4.82 -7.08
C HIS A 261 -5.61 -4.02 -7.51
N ILE A 262 -5.45 -3.83 -8.82
CA ILE A 262 -4.33 -3.06 -9.38
C ILE A 262 -4.69 -1.57 -9.44
N ILE A 263 -3.77 -0.74 -8.98
CA ILE A 263 -3.92 0.72 -8.94
C ILE A 263 -2.78 1.35 -9.72
N SER A 264 -3.09 1.91 -10.88
CA SER A 264 -2.10 2.60 -11.71
C SER A 264 -1.62 3.90 -11.07
N GLN A 265 -0.31 4.12 -11.15
CA GLN A 265 0.32 5.34 -10.65
C GLN A 265 0.31 6.44 -11.72
N LEU A 266 -0.67 7.35 -11.66
CA LEU A 266 -0.78 8.47 -12.60
C LEU A 266 0.39 9.46 -12.52
N ILE A 267 0.97 9.64 -11.33
CA ILE A 267 2.16 10.46 -11.09
C ILE A 267 3.25 9.57 -10.55
N GLN A 268 4.28 9.34 -11.38
CA GLN A 268 5.39 8.46 -11.02
C GLN A 268 6.20 9.05 -9.87
N ASN A 269 6.29 8.29 -8.78
CA ASN A 269 7.19 8.56 -7.66
C ASN A 269 8.01 7.29 -7.41
N ASP A 270 9.30 7.34 -7.75
CA ASP A 270 10.22 6.21 -7.70
C ASP A 270 11.24 6.31 -6.54
N VAL A 271 10.89 7.09 -5.51
CA VAL A 271 11.69 7.30 -4.29
C VAL A 271 11.64 6.05 -3.40
N SER A 272 12.54 5.11 -3.67
CA SER A 272 12.74 3.91 -2.86
C SER A 272 13.67 4.15 -1.67
N SER A 273 13.48 3.36 -0.61
CA SER A 273 14.40 3.39 0.55
C SER A 273 15.86 3.08 0.16
N THR A 274 16.08 2.26 -0.88
CA THR A 274 17.44 1.97 -1.39
C THR A 274 18.11 3.23 -1.94
N LYS A 275 17.40 4.05 -2.73
CA LYS A 275 17.93 5.34 -3.22
C LYS A 275 18.16 6.32 -2.06
N VAL A 276 17.25 6.35 -1.08
CA VAL A 276 17.40 7.19 0.12
C VAL A 276 18.66 6.82 0.91
N ARG A 277 18.88 5.52 1.19
CA ARG A 277 20.11 5.05 1.86
C ARG A 277 21.37 5.36 1.06
N LEU A 278 21.29 5.36 -0.28
CA LEU A 278 22.42 5.77 -1.14
C LEU A 278 22.72 7.27 -0.99
N PHE A 279 21.70 8.12 -0.94
CA PHE A 279 21.87 9.56 -0.77
C PHE A 279 22.46 9.90 0.59
N LEU A 280 21.93 9.29 1.66
CA LEU A 280 22.44 9.44 3.02
C LEU A 280 23.92 9.06 3.13
N ARG A 281 24.31 7.90 2.57
CA ARG A 281 25.72 7.45 2.53
C ARG A 281 26.64 8.41 1.77
N ARG A 282 26.12 9.10 0.75
CA ARG A 282 26.85 10.10 -0.04
C ARG A 282 26.79 11.51 0.57
N GLY A 283 26.18 11.69 1.74
CA GLY A 283 26.01 13.01 2.36
C GLY A 283 25.06 13.93 1.59
N LEU A 284 24.22 13.39 0.71
CA LEU A 284 23.23 14.14 -0.04
C LEU A 284 21.96 14.33 0.79
N SER A 285 21.28 15.46 0.59
CA SER A 285 20.01 15.74 1.25
C SER A 285 18.92 14.77 0.79
N VAL A 286 18.12 14.30 1.74
CA VAL A 286 16.90 13.52 1.52
C VAL A 286 15.64 14.27 1.98
N ARG A 287 15.76 15.57 2.24
CA ARG A 287 14.61 16.42 2.60
C ARG A 287 13.60 16.42 1.44
N TYR A 288 12.31 16.38 1.77
CA TYR A 288 11.19 16.23 0.84
C TYR A 288 11.07 14.86 0.13
N LEU A 289 11.99 13.92 0.40
CA LEU A 289 11.83 12.51 0.00
C LEU A 289 11.13 11.69 1.10
N LEU A 290 11.30 12.12 2.35
CA LEU A 290 10.72 11.57 3.58
C LEU A 290 10.07 12.71 4.39
N PRO A 291 9.16 12.39 5.34
CA PRO A 291 8.71 13.35 6.33
C PRO A 291 9.86 14.04 7.06
N SER A 292 9.78 15.36 7.25
CA SER A 292 10.86 16.14 7.88
C SER A 292 11.28 15.58 9.24
N ARG A 293 10.32 15.20 10.09
CA ARG A 293 10.60 14.61 11.41
C ARG A 293 11.35 13.28 11.32
N VAL A 294 11.14 12.49 10.26
CA VAL A 294 11.92 11.27 9.99
C VAL A 294 13.35 11.60 9.58
N VAL A 295 13.54 12.65 8.78
CA VAL A 295 14.89 13.15 8.42
C VAL A 295 15.64 13.61 9.66
N ASP A 296 14.97 14.34 10.55
CA ASP A 296 15.56 14.82 11.80
C ASP A 296 15.97 13.64 12.69
N TYR A 297 15.08 12.64 12.87
CA TYR A 297 15.39 11.40 13.59
C TYR A 297 16.60 10.64 13.03
N ILE A 298 16.70 10.52 11.69
CA ILE A 298 17.84 9.88 11.02
C ILE A 298 19.15 10.59 11.35
N ASN A 299 19.15 11.92 11.34
CA ASN A 299 20.34 12.73 11.63
C ASN A 299 20.74 12.64 13.10
N GLU A 300 19.78 12.77 14.01
CA GLU A 300 20.01 12.71 15.47
C GLU A 300 20.62 11.36 15.90
N ASN A 301 20.17 10.26 15.27
CA ASN A 301 20.63 8.91 15.56
C ASN A 301 21.79 8.44 14.66
N ASN A 302 22.32 9.31 13.79
CA ASN A 302 23.44 9.00 12.87
C ASN A 302 23.20 7.75 12.02
N LEU A 303 21.97 7.55 11.54
CA LEU A 303 21.57 6.35 10.83
C LEU A 303 22.01 6.37 9.37
N TYR A 304 22.30 5.19 8.80
CA TYR A 304 22.68 4.99 7.39
C TYR A 304 23.98 5.68 6.94
N ILE A 305 24.88 6.00 7.86
CA ILE A 305 26.20 6.56 7.56
C ILE A 305 27.17 5.40 7.28
N ASP A 306 28.07 5.59 6.30
CA ASP A 306 29.18 4.67 6.08
C ASP A 306 30.25 4.89 7.17
N GLU A 307 30.69 3.86 7.88
CA GLU A 307 31.67 3.99 8.98
C GLU A 307 32.96 4.70 8.52
N ALA A 308 33.36 4.48 7.26
CA ALA A 308 34.50 5.16 6.63
C ALA A 308 34.25 6.67 6.44
N ALA A 309 33.03 7.08 6.06
CA ALA A 309 32.66 8.49 5.88
C ALA A 309 32.47 9.22 7.22
N ALA A 310 32.04 8.50 8.27
CA ALA A 310 31.98 9.03 9.63
C ALA A 310 33.39 9.37 10.17
N ALA A 311 34.36 8.48 9.94
CA ALA A 311 35.76 8.69 10.33
C ALA A 311 36.43 9.88 9.60
N GLU A 312 36.05 10.15 8.34
CA GLU A 312 36.52 11.34 7.61
C GLU A 312 35.92 12.64 8.15
N LYS A 313 34.62 12.65 8.52
CA LYS A 313 33.98 13.81 9.15
C LYS A 313 34.59 14.16 10.50
N GLU A 314 34.94 13.16 11.33
CA GLU A 314 35.65 13.40 12.59
C GLU A 314 37.06 13.96 12.38
N LYS A 315 37.81 13.44 11.40
CA LYS A 315 39.13 13.99 11.03
C LYS A 315 39.05 15.43 10.51
N GLY A 316 37.97 15.79 9.80
CA GLY A 316 37.70 17.15 9.33
C GLY A 316 37.47 18.13 10.48
N LYS A 317 36.63 17.77 11.46
CA LYS A 317 36.37 18.59 12.66
C LYS A 317 37.62 18.79 13.53
N GLY A 318 38.46 17.75 13.65
CA GLY A 318 39.74 17.85 14.37
C GLY A 318 40.71 18.84 13.73
N LYS A 319 40.80 18.86 12.39
CA LYS A 319 41.61 19.83 11.65
C LYS A 319 41.06 21.25 11.75
N GLU A 320 39.76 21.43 11.67
CA GLU A 320 39.12 22.75 11.78
C GLU A 320 39.27 23.35 13.18
N HIS A 321 39.16 22.52 14.23
CA HIS A 321 39.43 22.94 15.61
C HIS A 321 40.92 23.28 15.84
N GLN A 322 41.84 22.55 15.19
CA GLN A 322 43.27 22.82 15.25
C GLN A 322 43.66 24.09 14.49
N LEU A 323 43.03 24.36 13.33
CA LEU A 323 43.22 25.60 12.56
C LEU A 323 42.74 26.83 13.35
N ARG A 324 41.56 26.76 14.00
CA ARG A 324 41.06 27.86 14.84
C ARG A 324 41.97 28.16 16.04
N LYS A 325 42.55 27.13 16.67
CA LYS A 325 43.53 27.32 17.75
C LYS A 325 44.84 27.96 17.28
N ILE A 326 45.25 27.72 16.04
CA ILE A 326 46.44 28.36 15.45
C ILE A 326 46.15 29.83 15.13
N GLU A 327 44.96 30.13 14.58
CA GLU A 327 44.53 31.50 14.28
C GLU A 327 44.37 32.35 15.56
N GLU A 328 43.83 31.78 16.65
CA GLU A 328 43.72 32.44 17.95
C GLU A 328 45.08 32.64 18.67
N SER A 329 46.09 31.83 18.36
CA SER A 329 47.45 31.95 18.95
C SER A 329 48.35 32.93 18.19
N CYS A 330 47.95 33.37 17.00
CA CYS A 330 48.70 34.31 16.17
C CYS A 330 48.13 35.75 16.20
N ALA A 331 47.08 36.01 16.99
CA ALA A 331 46.52 37.33 17.29
C ALA A 331 47.06 37.87 18.62
#